data_AF-A0AAU9J1N6-F1
#
_entry.id   AF-A0AAU9J1N6-F1
#
_cell.length_a   1.000
_cell.length_b   1.000
_cell.length_c   1.000
_cell.angle_alpha   90.00
_cell.angle_beta   90.00
_cell.angle_gamma   90.00
#
_symmetry.space_group_name_H-M   'P 1'
#
loop_
_entity.id
_entity.type
_entity.pdbx_description
1 polymer ?
#
loop_
_entity_poly.entity_id
_entity_poly.type
_entity_poly.pdbx_seq_one_letter_code
_entity_poly.pdbx_strand_id
1 'polypeptide(L)'
;MAQKEPCPDRFFDDLGGAFAMGGVGGALFYFLKGFVNSPSRERFKGAITAVKLRAPVLGGSFAAWGGIFSTCDCFLLWYRQQDSPFNAIVSGLVTGGALALRSGFQIAWRNAVAGGLILAIIEGVNTGYTSLMIRQQMLMINEMTKLQEEKRKRIMQGLPDFTPEEINERYEASQKKASFFGRALK
;
A
#
# COMPACT_ATOMS: atom_id res chain seq x y z
N MET A 1 4.80 5.45 -10.03
CA MET A 1 5.63 4.78 -9.01
C MET A 1 6.00 5.87 -8.04
N ALA A 2 5.38 5.90 -6.85
CA ALA A 2 5.77 6.86 -5.83
C ALA A 2 7.27 6.65 -5.58
N GLN A 3 8.06 7.71 -5.76
CA GLN A 3 9.50 7.66 -5.52
C GLN A 3 9.68 7.30 -4.04
N LYS A 4 10.08 6.06 -3.75
CA LYS A 4 10.36 5.63 -2.39
C LYS A 4 11.42 6.59 -1.82
N GLU A 5 11.15 7.14 -0.65
CA GLU A 5 12.12 8.02 0.01
C GLU A 5 13.45 7.28 0.20
N PRO A 6 14.59 7.96 0.01
CA PRO A 6 15.89 7.34 0.22
C PRO A 6 16.02 6.87 1.66
N CYS A 7 16.68 5.73 1.87
CA CYS A 7 17.13 5.35 3.22
C CYS A 7 18.20 6.38 3.64
N PRO A 8 18.12 7.02 4.83
CA PRO A 8 17.44 6.57 6.05
C PRO A 8 16.07 7.21 6.36
N ASP A 9 15.60 8.21 5.61
CA ASP A 9 14.37 8.94 5.93
C ASP A 9 13.16 8.02 6.01
N ARG A 10 13.09 7.07 5.08
CA ARG A 10 12.09 6.00 5.06
C ARG A 10 12.03 5.16 6.34
N PHE A 11 13.15 4.93 7.02
CA PHE A 11 13.15 4.19 8.28
C PHE A 11 12.42 4.96 9.39
N PHE A 12 12.64 6.27 9.48
CA PHE A 12 11.99 7.12 10.47
C PHE A 12 10.50 7.25 10.19
N ASP A 13 10.13 7.41 8.92
CA ASP A 13 8.74 7.51 8.49
C ASP A 13 7.96 6.21 8.71
N ASP A 14 8.54 5.05 8.36
CA ASP A 14 7.89 3.76 8.58
C ASP A 14 7.77 3.43 10.08
N LEU A 15 8.79 3.76 10.89
CA LEU A 15 8.77 3.55 12.34
C LEU A 15 7.73 4.46 13.02
N GLY A 16 7.74 5.75 12.69
CA GLY A 16 6.81 6.75 13.22
C GLY A 16 5.38 6.50 12.75
N GLY A 17 5.21 6.19 11.47
CA GLY A 17 3.93 5.81 10.86
C GLY A 17 3.33 4.56 11.50
N ALA A 18 4.13 3.51 11.68
CA ALA A 18 3.68 2.30 12.35
C ALA A 18 3.35 2.55 13.83
N PHE A 19 4.15 3.35 14.54
CA PHE A 19 3.83 3.76 15.91
C PHE A 19 2.49 4.49 15.99
N ALA A 20 2.25 5.46 15.09
CA ALA A 20 1.03 6.22 15.04
C ALA A 20 -0.19 5.32 14.71
N MET A 21 -0.07 4.43 13.72
CA MET A 21 -1.11 3.46 13.38
C MET A 21 -1.45 2.56 14.59
N GLY A 22 -0.44 2.00 15.25
CA GLY A 22 -0.64 1.15 16.43
C GLY A 22 -1.17 1.91 17.65
N GLY A 23 -0.74 3.16 17.84
CA GLY A 23 -1.19 4.04 18.90
C GLY A 23 -2.65 4.46 18.74
N VAL A 24 -3.04 4.94 17.55
CA VAL A 24 -4.41 5.36 17.24
C VAL A 24 -5.36 4.15 17.21
N GLY A 25 -4.98 3.08 16.50
CA GLY A 25 -5.76 1.85 16.45
C GLY A 25 -5.90 1.19 17.83
N GLY A 26 -4.81 1.16 18.59
CA GLY A 26 -4.80 0.66 19.97
C GLY A 26 -5.64 1.51 20.90
N ALA A 27 -5.59 2.83 20.79
CA ALA A 27 -6.42 3.72 21.58
C ALA A 27 -7.91 3.46 21.31
N LEU A 28 -8.33 3.38 20.04
CA LEU A 28 -9.73 3.08 19.71
C LEU A 28 -10.16 1.70 20.23
N PHE A 29 -9.35 0.67 19.99
CA PHE A 29 -9.68 -0.70 20.40
C PHE A 29 -9.73 -0.85 21.93
N TYR A 30 -8.74 -0.35 22.65
CA TYR A 30 -8.70 -0.44 24.12
C TYR A 30 -9.67 0.52 24.80
N PHE A 31 -10.07 1.62 24.15
CA PHE A 31 -11.14 2.47 24.64
C PHE A 31 -12.48 1.72 24.62
N LEU A 32 -12.84 1.13 23.48
CA LEU A 32 -14.09 0.35 23.36
C LEU A 32 -14.08 -0.86 24.28
N LYS A 33 -12.99 -1.63 24.27
CA LYS A 33 -12.83 -2.81 25.13
C LYS A 33 -12.84 -2.44 26.61
N GLY A 34 -12.17 -1.34 26.98
CA GLY A 34 -12.15 -0.82 28.33
C GLY A 34 -13.51 -0.31 28.78
N PHE A 35 -14.28 0.34 27.90
CA PHE A 35 -15.62 0.83 28.20
C PHE A 35 -16.61 -0.31 28.45
N VAL A 36 -16.56 -1.37 27.64
CA VAL A 36 -17.46 -2.54 27.76
C VAL A 36 -17.10 -3.40 28.98
N ASN A 37 -15.81 -3.60 29.26
CA ASN A 37 -15.35 -4.51 30.30
C ASN A 37 -15.25 -3.87 31.70
N SER A 38 -15.50 -2.56 31.82
CA SER A 38 -15.41 -1.82 33.09
C SER A 38 -16.75 -1.77 33.84
N PRO A 39 -16.74 -1.72 35.18
CA PRO A 39 -17.96 -1.62 35.98
C PRO A 39 -18.76 -0.35 35.66
N SER A 40 -20.10 -0.43 35.69
CA SER A 40 -21.02 0.57 35.12
C SER A 40 -20.77 2.03 35.52
N ARG A 41 -20.29 2.29 36.75
CA ARG A 41 -20.05 3.66 37.25
C ARG A 41 -18.65 4.20 36.94
N GLU A 42 -17.73 3.37 36.49
CA GLU A 42 -16.33 3.73 36.20
C GLU A 42 -15.94 3.41 34.75
N ARG A 43 -16.92 3.22 33.85
CA ARG A 43 -16.67 2.82 32.45
C ARG A 43 -15.73 3.76 31.71
N PHE A 44 -15.94 5.06 31.86
CA PHE A 44 -15.12 6.06 31.18
C PHE A 44 -13.71 6.15 31.76
N LYS A 45 -13.56 6.13 33.10
CA LYS A 45 -12.24 6.10 33.74
C LYS A 45 -11.49 4.81 33.44
N GLY A 46 -12.18 3.68 33.44
CA GLY A 46 -11.62 2.38 33.06
C GLY A 46 -11.20 2.33 31.59
N ALA A 47 -11.99 2.91 30.67
CA ALA A 47 -11.63 3.05 29.27
C ALA A 47 -10.37 3.90 29.07
N ILE A 48 -10.30 5.08 29.69
CA ILE A 48 -9.12 5.96 29.60
C ILE A 48 -7.88 5.27 30.17
N THR A 49 -8.03 4.57 31.31
CA THR A 49 -6.94 3.85 31.94
C THR A 49 -6.45 2.70 31.04
N ALA A 50 -7.36 1.96 30.41
CA ALA A 50 -7.02 0.91 29.46
C ALA A 50 -6.25 1.46 28.24
N VAL A 51 -6.66 2.60 27.69
CA VAL A 51 -5.94 3.29 26.62
C VAL A 51 -4.54 3.68 27.05
N LYS A 52 -4.41 4.39 28.18
CA LYS A 52 -3.11 4.87 28.69
C LYS A 52 -2.11 3.73 28.93
N LEU A 53 -2.58 2.58 29.41
CA LEU A 53 -1.72 1.45 29.73
C LEU A 53 -1.35 0.59 28.51
N ARG A 54 -2.21 0.51 27.49
CA ARG A 54 -2.06 -0.50 26.43
C ARG A 54 -1.85 0.06 25.02
N ALA A 55 -2.40 1.23 24.72
CA ALA A 55 -2.21 1.87 23.42
C ALA A 55 -0.73 2.15 23.08
N PRO A 56 0.12 2.71 23.99
CA PRO A 56 1.53 2.94 23.68
C PRO A 56 2.32 1.64 23.54
N VAL A 57 1.96 0.58 24.28
CA VAL A 57 2.61 -0.74 24.16
C VAL A 57 2.32 -1.35 22.79
N LEU A 58 1.08 -1.24 22.31
CA LEU A 58 0.72 -1.69 20.97
C LEU A 58 1.42 -0.84 19.91
N GLY A 59 1.43 0.49 20.06
CA GLY A 59 2.18 1.41 19.20
C GLY A 59 3.66 1.03 19.11
N GLY A 60 4.33 0.78 20.23
CA GLY A 60 5.73 0.34 20.25
C GLY A 60 5.97 -1.02 19.59
N SER A 61 5.01 -1.94 19.70
CA SER A 61 5.09 -3.24 19.00
C SER A 61 5.01 -3.07 17.48
N PHE A 62 4.11 -2.20 17.00
CA PHE A 62 4.02 -1.85 15.59
C PHE A 62 5.26 -1.08 15.10
N ALA A 63 5.80 -0.17 15.91
CA ALA A 63 7.03 0.54 15.60
C ALA A 63 8.22 -0.41 15.45
N ALA A 64 8.35 -1.41 16.34
CA ALA A 64 9.38 -2.43 16.23
C ALA A 64 9.23 -3.27 14.96
N TRP A 65 7.99 -3.62 14.60
CA TRP A 65 7.69 -4.31 13.34
C TRP A 65 8.09 -3.47 12.13
N GLY A 66 7.64 -2.21 12.06
CA GLY A 66 7.97 -1.29 10.97
C GLY A 66 9.46 -1.02 10.86
N GLY A 67 10.15 -0.77 11.99
CA GLY A 67 11.59 -0.51 12.00
C GLY A 67 12.42 -1.69 11.50
N ILE A 68 12.12 -2.92 11.94
CA ILE A 68 12.84 -4.12 11.46
C ILE A 68 12.53 -4.36 9.97
N PHE A 69 11.27 -4.19 9.56
CA PHE A 69 10.86 -4.31 8.16
C PHE A 69 11.63 -3.35 7.26
N SER A 70 11.66 -2.06 7.60
CA SER A 70 12.31 -1.03 6.79
C SER A 70 13.83 -1.16 6.80
N THR A 71 14.42 -1.58 7.93
CA THR A 71 15.86 -1.89 7.97
C THR A 71 16.20 -3.03 7.01
N CYS A 72 15.38 -4.09 7.00
CA CYS A 72 15.59 -5.23 6.10
C CYS A 72 15.34 -4.87 4.63
N ASP A 73 14.30 -4.08 4.32
CA ASP A 73 14.01 -3.62 2.95
C ASP A 73 15.13 -2.70 2.43
N CYS A 74 15.60 -1.75 3.24
CA CYS A 74 16.73 -0.88 2.92
C CYS A 74 18.03 -1.69 2.72
N PHE A 75 18.28 -2.72 3.53
CA PHE A 75 19.44 -3.60 3.37
C PHE A 75 19.37 -4.39 2.06
N LEU A 76 18.21 -4.94 1.71
CA LEU A 76 18.01 -5.67 0.45
C LEU A 76 18.12 -4.73 -0.77
N LEU A 77 17.63 -3.50 -0.64
CA LEU A 77 17.80 -2.47 -1.66
C LEU A 77 19.27 -2.15 -1.88
N TRP A 78 20.04 -1.95 -0.80
CA TRP A 78 21.48 -1.72 -0.89
C TRP A 78 22.23 -2.91 -1.49
N TYR A 79 21.85 -4.14 -1.14
CA TYR A 79 22.52 -5.34 -1.65
C TYR A 79 22.18 -5.63 -3.12
N ARG A 80 20.91 -5.51 -3.52
CA ARG A 80 20.44 -5.89 -4.87
C ARG A 80 20.40 -4.73 -5.85
N GLN A 81 20.44 -3.48 -5.37
CA GLN A 81 20.30 -2.26 -6.17
C GLN A 81 19.06 -2.27 -7.07
N GLN A 82 18.02 -3.03 -6.66
CA GLN A 82 16.79 -3.22 -7.41
C GLN A 82 15.61 -3.19 -6.44
N ASP A 83 14.67 -2.28 -6.69
CA ASP A 83 13.38 -2.23 -6.02
C ASP A 83 12.47 -3.30 -6.63
N SER A 84 12.26 -4.38 -5.90
CA SER A 84 11.34 -5.45 -6.32
C SER A 84 10.33 -5.78 -5.22
N PRO A 85 9.10 -6.21 -5.59
CA PRO A 85 8.11 -6.71 -4.63
C PRO A 85 8.65 -7.84 -3.75
N PHE A 86 9.65 -8.58 -4.24
CA PHE A 86 10.32 -9.64 -3.51
C PHE A 86 11.07 -9.11 -2.28
N ASN A 87 11.61 -7.89 -2.31
CA ASN A 87 12.32 -7.33 -1.16
C ASN A 87 11.36 -7.17 0.03
N ALA A 88 10.13 -6.69 -0.23
CA ALA A 88 9.08 -6.58 0.77
C ALA A 88 8.64 -7.95 1.33
N ILE A 89 8.56 -8.99 0.50
CA ILE A 89 8.21 -10.35 0.97
C ILE A 89 9.29 -10.90 1.89
N VAL A 90 10.56 -10.77 1.49
CA VAL A 90 11.70 -11.27 2.28
C VAL A 90 11.85 -10.47 3.57
N SER A 91 11.74 -9.14 3.53
CA SER A 91 11.78 -8.34 4.75
C SER A 91 10.61 -8.68 5.69
N GLY A 92 9.45 -9.03 5.15
CA GLY A 92 8.32 -9.58 5.93
C GLY A 92 8.62 -10.89 6.63
N LEU A 93 9.23 -11.84 5.92
CA LEU A 93 9.69 -13.11 6.49
C LEU A 93 10.68 -12.86 7.64
N VAL A 94 11.69 -12.02 7.39
CA VAL A 94 12.74 -11.71 8.36
C VAL A 94 12.16 -11.01 9.59
N THR A 95 11.27 -10.04 9.39
CA THR A 95 10.64 -9.29 10.48
C THR A 95 9.78 -10.19 11.37
N GLY A 96 8.93 -11.01 10.76
CA GLY A 96 8.08 -11.96 11.48
C GLY A 96 8.90 -12.98 12.27
N GLY A 97 10.01 -13.47 11.69
CA GLY A 97 10.95 -14.35 12.36
C GLY A 97 11.65 -13.65 13.53
N ALA A 98 12.27 -12.50 13.27
CA ALA A 98 13.09 -11.75 14.22
C ALA A 98 12.35 -11.41 15.51
N LEU A 99 11.11 -10.92 15.41
CA LEU A 99 10.30 -10.55 16.57
C LEU A 99 9.91 -11.76 17.44
N ALA A 100 9.82 -12.94 16.84
CA ALA A 100 9.42 -14.17 17.50
C ALA A 100 10.61 -15.07 17.88
N LEU A 101 11.85 -14.68 17.57
CA LEU A 101 13.06 -15.48 17.87
C LEU A 101 13.15 -15.87 19.35
N ARG A 102 12.82 -14.94 20.25
CA ARG A 102 12.84 -15.18 21.71
C ARG A 102 11.81 -16.22 22.18
N SER A 103 10.81 -16.52 21.36
CA SER A 103 9.75 -17.49 21.67
C SER A 103 10.11 -18.91 21.22
N GLY A 104 11.29 -19.12 20.64
CA GLY A 104 11.78 -20.41 20.15
C GLY A 104 11.65 -20.56 18.63
N PHE A 105 12.51 -21.40 18.04
CA PHE A 105 12.69 -21.51 16.59
C PHE A 105 11.40 -21.89 15.84
N GLN A 106 10.62 -22.83 16.37
CA GLN A 106 9.38 -23.27 15.72
C GLN A 106 8.32 -22.16 15.67
N ILE A 107 8.23 -21.34 16.73
CA ILE A 107 7.31 -20.18 16.76
C ILE A 107 7.85 -19.08 15.84
N ALA A 108 9.15 -18.83 15.83
CA ALA A 108 9.78 -17.88 14.93
C ALA A 108 9.52 -18.21 13.46
N TRP A 109 9.69 -19.46 13.05
CA TRP A 109 9.41 -19.90 11.68
C TRP A 109 7.96 -19.68 11.27
N ARG A 110 7.00 -20.03 12.14
CA ARG A 110 5.57 -19.81 11.87
C ARG A 110 5.23 -18.33 11.70
N ASN A 111 5.81 -17.46 12.53
CA ASN A 111 5.62 -16.01 12.40
C ASN A 111 6.32 -15.43 11.16
N ALA A 112 7.50 -15.95 10.81
CA ALA A 112 8.18 -15.60 9.57
C ALA A 112 7.29 -15.88 8.37
N VAL A 113 6.83 -17.13 8.20
CA VAL A 113 5.96 -17.53 7.09
C VAL A 113 4.67 -16.70 7.04
N ALA A 114 4.04 -16.46 8.19
CA ALA A 114 2.84 -15.62 8.24
C ALA A 114 3.13 -14.18 7.77
N GLY A 115 4.23 -13.57 8.22
CA GLY A 115 4.65 -12.23 7.80
C GLY A 115 4.94 -12.14 6.30
N GLY A 116 5.68 -13.10 5.76
CA GLY A 116 5.97 -13.17 4.33
C GLY A 116 4.72 -13.38 3.47
N LEU A 117 3.79 -14.25 3.92
CA LEU A 117 2.54 -14.49 3.20
C LEU A 117 1.65 -13.24 3.14
N ILE A 118 1.52 -12.52 4.26
CA ILE A 118 0.71 -11.29 4.31
C ILE A 118 1.28 -10.25 3.34
N LEU A 119 2.60 -10.05 3.34
CA LEU A 119 3.23 -9.08 2.45
C LEU A 119 3.24 -9.53 0.98
N ALA A 120 3.32 -10.84 0.71
CA ALA A 120 3.13 -11.36 -0.64
C ALA A 120 1.74 -11.06 -1.20
N ILE A 121 0.70 -11.16 -0.36
CA ILE A 121 -0.67 -10.79 -0.76
C ILE A 121 -0.77 -9.28 -0.98
N ILE A 122 -0.25 -8.46 -0.07
CA ILE A 122 -0.32 -6.99 -0.17
C ILE A 122 0.38 -6.51 -1.44
N GLU A 123 1.61 -6.96 -1.69
CA GLU A 123 2.36 -6.56 -2.89
C GLU A 123 1.79 -7.16 -4.17
N GLY A 124 1.23 -8.38 -4.10
CA GLY A 124 0.54 -9.01 -5.22
C GLY A 124 -0.69 -8.22 -5.65
N VAL A 125 -1.51 -7.78 -4.68
CA VAL A 125 -2.68 -6.92 -4.94
C VAL A 125 -2.25 -5.54 -5.43
N ASN A 126 -1.23 -4.94 -4.82
CA ASN A 126 -0.70 -3.63 -5.21
C ASN A 126 -0.20 -3.63 -6.67
N THR A 127 0.59 -4.66 -7.04
CA THR A 127 1.11 -4.83 -8.40
C THR A 127 -0.03 -5.09 -9.38
N GLY A 128 -0.98 -5.96 -9.03
CA GLY A 128 -2.15 -6.26 -9.85
C GLY A 128 -3.00 -5.02 -10.13
N TYR A 129 -3.39 -4.29 -9.07
CA TYR A 129 -4.17 -3.06 -9.19
C TYR A 129 -3.47 -1.99 -10.02
N THR A 130 -2.18 -1.76 -9.76
CA THR A 130 -1.37 -0.78 -10.51
C THR A 130 -1.25 -1.16 -11.98
N SER A 131 -1.04 -2.45 -12.28
CA SER A 131 -0.94 -2.93 -13.67
C SER A 131 -2.26 -2.76 -14.44
N LEU A 132 -3.41 -2.96 -13.78
CA LEU A 132 -4.73 -2.74 -14.38
C LEU A 132 -4.98 -1.25 -14.64
N MET A 133 -4.70 -0.39 -13.66
CA MET A 133 -4.85 1.05 -13.79
C MET A 133 -3.96 1.62 -14.92
N ILE A 134 -2.69 1.20 -14.97
CA ILE A 134 -1.77 1.62 -16.04
C ILE A 134 -2.25 1.14 -17.41
N ARG A 135 -2.80 -0.07 -17.52
CA ARG A 135 -3.38 -0.58 -18.78
C ARG A 135 -4.55 0.29 -19.24
N GLN A 136 -5.46 0.67 -18.33
CA GLN A 136 -6.56 1.57 -18.66
C GLN A 136 -6.04 2.94 -19.11
N GLN A 137 -5.04 3.49 -18.42
CA GLN A 137 -4.45 4.78 -18.77
C GLN A 137 -3.70 4.75 -20.10
N MET A 138 -2.94 3.69 -20.39
CA MET A 138 -2.21 3.50 -21.65
C MET A 138 -3.15 3.44 -22.86
N LEU A 139 -4.31 2.79 -22.73
CA LEU A 139 -5.30 2.78 -23.81
C LEU A 139 -5.80 4.19 -24.13
N MET A 140 -6.07 5.00 -23.10
CA MET A 140 -6.50 6.39 -23.30
C MET A 140 -5.38 7.26 -23.87
N ILE A 141 -4.14 7.12 -23.39
CA ILE A 141 -2.98 7.86 -23.92
C ILE A 141 -2.74 7.51 -25.38
N ASN A 142 -2.80 6.23 -25.75
CA ASN A 142 -2.58 5.78 -27.13
C ASN A 142 -3.62 6.36 -28.10
N GLU A 143 -4.89 6.43 -27.69
CA GLU A 143 -5.92 7.07 -28.52
C GLU A 143 -5.74 8.58 -28.61
N MET A 144 -5.31 9.23 -27.52
CA MET A 144 -4.97 10.64 -27.52
C MET A 144 -3.78 11.00 -28.41
N THR A 145 -2.72 10.20 -28.40
CA THR A 145 -1.57 10.39 -29.29
C THR A 145 -1.96 10.21 -30.75
N LYS A 146 -2.82 9.22 -31.07
CA LYS A 146 -3.34 9.03 -32.44
C LYS A 146 -4.18 10.22 -32.89
N LEU A 147 -5.03 10.75 -32.00
CA LEU A 147 -5.81 11.96 -32.26
C LEU A 147 -4.91 13.17 -32.52
N GLN A 148 -3.83 13.33 -31.76
CA GLN A 148 -2.85 14.40 -32.00
C GLN A 148 -2.13 14.25 -33.34
N GLU A 149 -1.74 13.03 -33.72
CA GLU A 149 -1.15 12.75 -35.03
C GLU A 149 -2.14 13.02 -36.18
N GLU A 150 -3.40 12.60 -36.04
CA GLU A 150 -4.45 12.87 -37.03
C GLU A 150 -4.72 14.38 -37.17
N LYS A 151 -4.81 15.11 -36.05
CA LYS A 151 -4.91 16.58 -36.04
C LYS A 151 -3.74 17.22 -36.78
N ARG A 152 -2.50 16.79 -36.47
CA ARG A 152 -1.29 17.32 -37.13
C ARG A 152 -1.30 17.05 -38.63
N LYS A 153 -1.76 15.89 -39.08
CA LYS A 153 -1.91 15.56 -40.51
C LYS A 153 -2.98 16.40 -41.19
N ARG A 154 -4.14 16.62 -40.55
CA ARG A 154 -5.21 17.49 -41.09
C ARG A 154 -4.75 18.93 -41.24
N ILE A 155 -4.02 19.47 -40.26
CA ILE A 155 -3.44 20.81 -40.33
C ILE A 155 -2.45 20.93 -41.49
N MET A 156 -1.58 19.93 -41.72
CA MET A 156 -0.69 19.92 -42.91
C MET A 156 -1.45 19.88 -44.24
N GLN A 157 -2.63 19.27 -44.27
CA GLN A 157 -3.49 19.18 -45.45
C GLN A 157 -4.42 20.40 -45.62
N GLY A 158 -4.39 21.37 -44.70
CA GLY A 158 -5.28 22.53 -44.71
C GLY A 158 -6.74 22.21 -44.37
N LEU A 159 -7.01 21.05 -43.76
CA LEU A 159 -8.36 20.69 -43.29
C LEU A 159 -8.66 21.33 -41.92
N PRO A 160 -9.94 21.63 -41.62
CA PRO A 160 -10.35 22.09 -40.29
C PRO A 160 -10.12 21.02 -39.22
N ASP A 161 -9.90 21.48 -37.98
CA ASP A 161 -9.75 20.62 -36.80
C ASP A 161 -11.02 19.80 -36.50
N PHE A 162 -10.85 18.69 -35.78
CA PHE A 162 -11.96 17.86 -35.32
C PHE A 162 -12.95 18.66 -34.47
N THR A 163 -14.24 18.39 -34.66
CA THR A 163 -15.28 19.02 -33.85
C THR A 163 -15.28 18.45 -32.42
N PRO A 164 -15.78 19.20 -31.42
CA PRO A 164 -15.88 18.71 -30.05
C PRO A 164 -16.70 17.42 -29.92
N GLU A 165 -17.71 17.23 -30.78
CA GLU A 165 -18.55 16.03 -30.81
C GLU A 165 -17.76 14.78 -31.25
N GLU A 166 -16.99 14.86 -32.33
CA GLU A 166 -16.15 13.76 -32.83
C GLU A 166 -15.09 13.33 -31.79
N ILE A 167 -14.55 14.30 -31.05
CA ILE A 167 -13.60 14.04 -29.97
C ILE A 167 -14.31 13.31 -28.82
N ASN A 168 -15.48 13.79 -28.40
CA ASN A 168 -16.23 13.22 -27.28
C ASN A 168 -16.69 11.77 -27.58
N GLU A 169 -17.13 11.49 -28.80
CA GLU A 169 -17.55 10.16 -29.24
C GLU A 169 -16.38 9.15 -29.22
N ARG A 170 -15.17 9.58 -29.61
CA ARG A 170 -13.96 8.76 -29.50
C ARG A 170 -13.55 8.51 -28.04
N TYR A 171 -13.65 9.52 -27.17
CA TYR A 171 -13.41 9.35 -25.74
C TYR A 171 -14.38 8.34 -25.12
N GLU A 172 -15.67 8.42 -25.43
CA GLU A 172 -16.68 7.47 -24.94
C GLU A 172 -16.43 6.04 -25.43
N ALA A 173 -16.03 5.87 -26.69
CA ALA A 173 -15.65 4.58 -27.25
C ALA A 173 -14.42 3.99 -26.52
N SER A 174 -13.40 4.83 -26.27
CA SER A 174 -12.21 4.50 -25.48
C SER A 174 -12.56 4.05 -24.06
N GLN A 175 -13.45 4.79 -23.40
CA GLN A 175 -13.89 4.56 -22.04
C GLN A 175 -14.71 3.25 -21.94
N LYS A 176 -15.59 2.99 -22.90
CA LYS A 176 -16.30 1.70 -23.02
C LYS A 176 -15.33 0.54 -23.20
N LYS A 177 -14.28 0.70 -24.00
CA LYS A 177 -13.27 -0.32 -24.27
C LYS A 177 -12.43 -0.64 -23.02
N ALA A 178 -12.05 0.39 -22.26
CA ALA A 178 -11.37 0.24 -20.97
C ALA A 178 -12.26 -0.45 -19.92
N SER A 179 -13.54 -0.07 -19.86
CA SER A 179 -14.55 -0.68 -18.97
C SER A 179 -14.84 -2.15 -19.33
N PHE A 180 -14.93 -2.48 -20.62
CA PHE A 180 -15.13 -3.85 -21.11
C PHE A 180 -13.95 -4.76 -20.74
N PHE A 181 -12.72 -4.29 -20.91
CA PHE A 181 -11.52 -5.05 -20.52
C PHE A 181 -11.42 -5.27 -19.01
N GLY A 182 -11.90 -4.32 -18.21
CA GLY A 182 -12.01 -4.49 -16.75
C GLY A 182 -13.07 -5.52 -16.32
N ARG A 183 -14.06 -5.79 -17.17
CA ARG A 183 -15.15 -6.76 -16.89
C ARG A 183 -14.83 -8.18 -17.37
N ALA A 184 -14.00 -8.33 -18.40
CA ALA A 184 -13.60 -9.63 -18.97
C ALA A 184 -12.53 -10.40 -18.15
N LEU A 185 -11.92 -9.75 -17.15
CA LEU A 185 -10.89 -10.32 -16.27
C LEU A 185 -11.41 -10.63 -14.85
N LYS A 186 -12.72 -10.53 -14.64
CA LYS A 186 -13.42 -10.92 -13.41
C LYS A 186 -14.01 -12.31 -13.57
#